data_AF-B9RVV9-F1
#
_entry.id   AF-B9RVV9-F1
#
_cell.length_a   1.000
_cell.length_b   1.000
_cell.length_c   1.000
_cell.angle_alpha   90.00
_cell.angle_beta   90.00
_cell.angle_gamma   90.00
#
_symmetry.space_group_name_H-M   'P 1'
#
loop_
_entity.id
_entity.type
_entity.pdbx_description
1 polymer ?
#
loop_
_entity_poly.entity_id
_entity_poly.type
_entity_poly.pdbx_seq_one_letter_code
_entity_poly.pdbx_strand_id
1 'polypeptide(L)'
;MTRLIAFLTVILLVSGSAMPQQIQDFIDCLNVIIYFSSCIGYIDGHVREPTWGCCMGVHELNRLVKQDRDAQKICQCIELIAAVDDPPFVLANIDALPSKCQTHLSFPISVKKNCSEVQ
;
A
#
# COMPACT_ATOMS: atom_id res chain seq x y z
N MET A 1 -22.31 -4.66 -46.82
CA MET A 1 -21.22 -3.73 -46.46
C MET A 1 -21.48 -3.01 -45.15
N THR A 2 -22.70 -2.49 -44.90
CA THR A 2 -23.09 -1.77 -43.67
C THR A 2 -22.96 -2.57 -42.37
N ARG A 3 -23.15 -3.90 -42.41
CA ARG A 3 -23.00 -4.76 -41.22
C ARG A 3 -21.55 -4.95 -40.79
N LEU A 4 -20.61 -5.01 -41.73
CA LEU A 4 -19.18 -5.13 -41.43
C LEU A 4 -18.65 -3.87 -40.75
N ILE A 5 -19.13 -2.70 -41.18
CA ILE A 5 -18.78 -1.40 -40.58
C ILE A 5 -19.29 -1.33 -39.14
N ALA A 6 -20.52 -1.80 -38.88
CA ALA A 6 -21.09 -1.85 -37.53
C ALA A 6 -20.36 -2.83 -36.60
N PHE A 7 -19.87 -3.97 -37.10
CA PHE A 7 -19.04 -4.89 -36.31
C PHE A 7 -17.65 -4.30 -36.01
N LEU A 8 -17.03 -3.62 -36.98
CA LEU A 8 -15.73 -2.98 -36.81
C LEU A 8 -15.77 -1.83 -35.79
N THR A 9 -16.84 -1.03 -35.76
CA THR A 9 -17.00 0.06 -34.78
C THR A 9 -17.24 -0.45 -33.35
N VAL A 10 -17.94 -1.57 -33.17
CA VAL A 10 -18.15 -2.19 -31.85
C VAL A 10 -16.85 -2.80 -31.31
N ILE A 11 -16.02 -3.40 -32.16
CA ILE A 11 -14.72 -3.97 -31.76
C ILE A 11 -13.74 -2.86 -31.34
N LEU A 12 -13.75 -1.71 -32.03
CA LEU A 12 -12.89 -0.57 -31.70
C LEU A 12 -13.24 0.12 -30.36
N LEU A 13 -14.49 0.05 -29.91
CA LEU A 13 -14.93 0.59 -28.61
C LEU A 13 -14.54 -0.31 -27.41
N VAL A 14 -14.32 -1.61 -27.65
CA VAL A 14 -13.87 -2.56 -26.61
C VAL A 14 -12.35 -2.54 -26.42
N SER A 15 -11.61 -1.96 -27.38
CA SER A 15 -10.15 -1.79 -27.33
C SER A 15 -9.69 -0.59 -26.50
N GLY A 16 -10.56 -0.01 -25.67
CA GLY A 16 -10.18 0.97 -24.66
C GLY A 16 -9.06 0.37 -23.81
N SER A 17 -7.86 0.92 -23.99
CA SER A 17 -6.60 0.39 -23.47
C SER A 17 -6.68 0.12 -21.96
N ALA A 18 -6.94 -1.13 -21.59
CA ALA A 18 -6.53 -1.63 -20.30
C ALA A 18 -4.99 -1.69 -20.35
N MET A 19 -4.32 -0.61 -19.93
CA MET A 19 -3.01 -0.81 -19.31
C MET A 19 -3.22 -1.90 -18.26
N PRO A 20 -2.37 -2.93 -18.20
CA PRO A 20 -2.55 -3.98 -17.21
C PRO A 20 -2.58 -3.30 -15.85
N GLN A 21 -3.74 -3.22 -15.19
CA GLN A 21 -3.90 -2.57 -13.88
C GLN A 21 -2.86 -3.12 -12.90
N GLN A 22 -2.49 -4.39 -13.07
CA GLN A 22 -1.40 -5.06 -12.37
C GLN A 22 -0.03 -4.37 -12.46
N ILE A 23 0.36 -3.79 -13.59
CA ILE A 23 1.67 -3.13 -13.70
C ILE A 23 1.66 -1.82 -12.90
N GLN A 24 0.57 -1.07 -12.98
CA GLN A 24 0.42 0.17 -12.23
C GLN A 24 0.35 -0.10 -10.72
N ASP A 25 -0.45 -1.08 -10.30
CA ASP A 25 -0.56 -1.47 -8.90
C ASP A 25 0.76 -2.01 -8.34
N PHE A 26 1.54 -2.74 -9.14
CA PHE A 26 2.88 -3.20 -8.75
C PHE A 26 3.86 -2.03 -8.58
N ILE A 27 3.89 -1.08 -9.53
CA ILE A 27 4.71 0.14 -9.44
C ILE A 27 4.31 0.95 -8.20
N ASP A 28 3.02 0.97 -7.88
CA ASP A 28 2.51 1.67 -6.70
C ASP A 28 2.97 1.02 -5.40
N CYS A 29 3.02 -0.32 -5.33
CA CYS A 29 3.56 -1.03 -4.17
C CYS A 29 5.08 -0.88 -4.00
N LEU A 30 5.86 -0.64 -5.05
CA LEU A 30 7.31 -0.43 -4.90
C LEU A 30 7.63 0.75 -3.96
N ASN A 31 6.87 1.85 -4.09
CA ASN A 31 7.01 2.98 -3.19
C ASN A 31 6.67 2.59 -1.75
N VAL A 32 5.59 1.81 -1.56
CA VAL A 32 5.20 1.33 -0.23
C VAL A 32 6.27 0.44 0.38
N ILE A 33 6.86 -0.46 -0.40
CA ILE A 33 7.96 -1.33 0.02
C ILE A 33 9.13 -0.48 0.50
N ILE A 34 9.57 0.50 -0.28
CA ILE A 34 10.70 1.37 0.07
C ILE A 34 10.44 2.13 1.37
N TYR A 35 9.26 2.73 1.51
CA TYR A 35 8.94 3.58 2.65
C TYR A 35 8.63 2.78 3.92
N PHE A 36 7.95 1.63 3.81
CA PHE A 36 7.51 0.85 4.96
C PHE A 36 8.59 -0.09 5.52
N SER A 37 9.52 -0.59 4.69
CA SER A 37 10.53 -1.57 5.14
C SER A 37 11.36 -1.10 6.33
N SER A 38 11.63 0.21 6.42
CA SER A 38 12.37 0.81 7.55
C SER A 38 11.62 0.75 8.88
N CYS A 39 10.30 0.49 8.86
CA CYS A 39 9.46 0.37 10.04
C CYS A 39 9.36 -1.05 10.60
N ILE A 40 9.70 -2.08 9.83
CA ILE A 40 9.46 -3.49 10.21
C ILE A 40 10.05 -3.80 11.59
N GLY A 41 11.32 -3.47 11.82
CA GLY A 41 11.97 -3.75 13.11
C GLY A 41 11.31 -3.06 14.31
N TYR A 42 10.59 -1.96 14.10
CA TYR A 42 9.82 -1.32 15.18
C TYR A 42 8.44 -1.97 15.31
N ILE A 43 7.75 -2.19 14.19
CA ILE A 43 6.43 -2.81 14.15
C ILE A 43 6.45 -4.21 14.77
N ASP A 44 7.52 -4.97 14.58
CA ASP A 44 7.69 -6.32 15.09
C ASP A 44 8.34 -6.40 16.49
N GLY A 45 8.77 -5.26 17.02
CA GLY A 45 9.30 -5.14 18.38
C GLY A 45 10.78 -5.47 18.55
N HIS A 46 11.55 -5.69 17.46
CA HIS A 46 13.00 -5.86 17.56
C HIS A 46 13.72 -4.57 18.02
N VAL A 47 13.19 -3.40 17.67
CA VAL A 47 13.68 -2.11 18.14
C VAL A 47 12.60 -1.38 18.95
N ARG A 48 13.03 -0.65 19.99
CA ARG A 48 12.12 0.04 20.91
C ARG A 48 11.53 1.34 20.37
N GLU A 49 12.23 1.97 19.43
CA GLU A 49 11.87 3.26 18.84
C GLU A 49 11.90 3.17 17.32
N PRO A 50 10.97 3.82 16.61
CA PRO A 50 11.03 3.90 15.16
C PRO A 50 12.29 4.64 14.74
N THR A 51 12.95 4.14 13.70
CA THR A 51 14.08 4.85 13.11
C THR A 51 13.61 6.14 12.46
N TRP A 52 14.52 7.09 12.25
CA TRP A 52 14.21 8.29 11.46
C TRP A 52 13.69 7.92 10.05
N GLY A 53 14.28 6.88 9.44
CA GLY A 53 13.83 6.34 8.16
C GLY A 53 12.40 5.81 8.20
N CYS A 54 12.00 5.13 9.27
CA CYS A 54 10.61 4.70 9.46
C CYS A 54 9.67 5.90 9.51
N CYS A 55 9.95 6.89 10.35
CA CYS A 55 9.07 8.05 10.48
C CYS A 55 8.94 8.83 9.16
N MET A 56 10.05 9.03 8.43
CA MET A 56 10.02 9.62 7.09
C MET A 56 9.20 8.78 6.10
N GLY A 57 9.30 7.45 6.18
CA GLY A 57 8.47 6.54 5.40
C GLY A 57 6.98 6.74 5.69
N VAL A 58 6.58 6.82 6.96
CA VAL A 58 5.17 7.08 7.35
C VAL A 58 4.68 8.42 6.81
N HIS A 59 5.49 9.48 6.89
CA HIS A 59 5.14 10.77 6.29
C HIS A 59 4.89 10.68 4.79
N GLU A 60 5.72 9.93 4.08
CA GLU A 60 5.62 9.78 2.63
C GLU A 60 4.43 8.91 2.23
N LEU A 61 4.14 7.84 2.98
CA LEU A 61 2.93 7.04 2.80
C LEU A 61 1.66 7.86 3.05
N ASN A 62 1.64 8.74 4.06
CA ASN A 62 0.55 9.69 4.27
C ASN A 62 0.39 10.66 3.09
N ARG A 63 1.50 11.07 2.47
CA ARG A 63 1.50 11.93 1.28
C ARG A 63 0.91 11.19 0.08
N LEU A 64 1.21 9.89 -0.08
CA LEU A 64 0.62 9.06 -1.13
C LEU A 64 -0.90 9.00 -0.99
N VAL A 65 -1.43 8.78 0.22
CA VAL A 65 -2.90 8.82 0.44
C VAL A 65 -3.50 10.17 0.04
N LYS A 66 -2.81 11.27 0.35
CA LYS A 66 -3.24 12.63 -0.04
C LYS A 66 -3.18 12.90 -1.54
N GLN A 67 -2.40 12.13 -2.30
CA GLN A 67 -2.32 12.20 -3.77
C GLN A 67 -3.28 11.20 -4.43
N ASP A 68 -4.43 10.96 -3.81
CA ASP A 68 -5.48 10.05 -4.27
C ASP A 68 -5.03 8.60 -4.45
N ARG A 69 -4.01 8.15 -3.69
CA ARG A 69 -3.75 6.71 -3.56
C ARG A 69 -4.72 6.11 -2.55
N ASP A 70 -5.34 5.01 -2.95
CA ASP A 70 -6.22 4.25 -2.08
C ASP A 70 -5.46 3.75 -0.84
N ALA A 71 -5.89 4.19 0.34
CA ALA A 71 -5.33 3.77 1.62
C ALA A 71 -5.36 2.23 1.78
N GLN A 72 -6.39 1.59 1.22
CA GLN A 72 -6.53 0.14 1.22
C GLN A 72 -5.43 -0.54 0.40
N LYS A 73 -5.03 0.05 -0.73
CA LYS A 73 -3.90 -0.46 -1.53
C LYS A 73 -2.59 -0.37 -0.79
N ILE A 74 -2.34 0.70 -0.02
CA ILE A 74 -1.14 0.79 0.82
C ILE A 74 -1.10 -0.36 1.83
N CYS A 75 -2.22 -0.65 2.49
CA CYS A 75 -2.31 -1.81 3.37
C CYS A 75 -1.99 -3.10 2.63
N GLN A 76 -2.59 -3.34 1.45
CA GLN A 76 -2.35 -4.55 0.66
C GLN A 76 -0.88 -4.71 0.27
N CYS A 77 -0.20 -3.61 -0.06
CA CYS A 77 1.25 -3.64 -0.30
C CYS A 77 2.04 -3.98 0.97
N ILE A 78 1.62 -3.49 2.14
CA ILE A 78 2.23 -3.83 3.44
C ILE A 78 2.03 -5.31 3.76
N GLU A 79 0.86 -5.86 3.47
CA GLU A 79 0.57 -7.29 3.58
C GLU A 79 1.51 -8.13 2.69
N LEU A 80 1.77 -7.70 1.46
CA LEU A 80 2.74 -8.36 0.57
C LEU A 80 4.17 -8.33 1.13
N ILE A 81 4.61 -7.22 1.74
CA ILE A 81 5.92 -7.12 2.40
C ILE A 81 5.99 -8.15 3.54
N ALA A 82 4.95 -8.16 4.36
CA ALA A 82 4.89 -9.01 5.54
C ALA A 82 4.76 -10.50 5.17
N ALA A 83 4.25 -10.85 4.00
CA ALA A 83 4.15 -12.24 3.53
C ALA A 83 5.51 -12.89 3.22
N VAL A 84 6.60 -12.12 3.07
CA VAL A 84 7.92 -12.67 2.74
C VAL A 84 8.52 -13.43 3.93
N ASP A 85 8.52 -12.81 5.12
CA ASP A 85 9.16 -13.36 6.33
C ASP A 85 8.18 -13.55 7.50
N ASP A 86 6.89 -13.21 7.31
CA ASP A 86 5.82 -13.22 8.33
C ASP A 86 6.24 -12.66 9.71
N PRO A 87 6.84 -11.44 9.78
CA PRO A 87 7.25 -10.88 11.05
C PRO A 87 6.01 -10.62 11.94
N PRO A 88 6.07 -10.82 13.26
CA PRO A 88 4.94 -10.48 14.13
C PRO A 88 4.65 -8.98 14.00
N PHE A 89 3.39 -8.58 13.92
CA PHE A 89 3.02 -7.17 13.97
C PHE A 89 2.43 -6.88 15.35
N VAL A 90 3.07 -5.99 16.10
CA VAL A 90 2.67 -5.68 17.49
C VAL A 90 1.71 -4.50 17.49
N LEU A 91 0.46 -4.74 17.91
CA LEU A 91 -0.59 -3.71 17.95
C LEU A 91 -0.14 -2.44 18.69
N ALA A 92 0.46 -2.60 19.88
CA ALA A 92 0.92 -1.46 20.68
C ALA A 92 1.97 -0.60 19.95
N ASN A 93 2.78 -1.19 19.07
CA ASN A 93 3.78 -0.44 18.30
C ASN A 93 3.12 0.27 17.12
N ILE A 94 2.15 -0.37 16.44
CA ILE A 94 1.34 0.28 15.40
C ILE A 94 0.61 1.50 15.98
N ASP A 95 -0.07 1.33 17.12
CA ASP A 95 -0.84 2.40 17.78
C ASP A 95 0.05 3.55 18.27
N ALA A 96 1.28 3.24 18.72
CA ALA A 96 2.22 4.25 19.20
C ALA A 96 2.94 4.99 18.06
N LEU A 97 2.98 4.42 16.85
CA LEU A 97 3.75 4.94 15.71
C LEU A 97 3.43 6.40 15.37
N PRO A 98 2.16 6.86 15.28
CA PRO A 98 1.84 8.25 14.97
C PRO A 98 2.42 9.22 16.00
N SER A 99 2.27 8.88 17.29
CA SER A 99 2.74 9.72 18.39
C SER A 99 4.27 9.82 18.42
N LYS A 100 4.96 8.68 18.22
CA LYS A 100 6.44 8.62 18.22
C LYS A 100 7.05 9.31 17.00
N CYS A 101 6.39 9.22 15.85
CA CYS A 101 6.82 9.89 14.63
C CYS A 101 6.26 11.31 14.47
N GLN A 102 5.53 11.83 15.46
CA GLN A 102 4.93 13.18 15.44
C GLN A 102 4.11 13.44 14.16
N THR A 103 3.31 12.43 13.78
CA THR A 103 2.54 12.40 12.54
C THR A 103 1.19 11.73 12.78
N HIS A 104 0.45 11.47 11.71
CA HIS A 104 -0.79 10.69 11.71
C HIS A 104 -0.60 9.41 10.90
N LEU A 105 -1.59 8.52 10.87
CA LEU A 105 -1.58 7.35 10.01
C LEU A 105 -2.82 7.40 9.11
N SER A 106 -2.62 7.73 7.83
CA SER A 106 -3.70 7.87 6.84
C SER A 106 -4.06 6.56 6.13
N PHE A 107 -3.44 5.46 6.52
CA PHE A 107 -3.61 4.15 5.91
C PHE A 107 -3.62 3.08 7.00
N PRO A 108 -4.36 1.99 6.82
CA PRO A 108 -4.41 0.95 7.83
C PRO A 108 -3.18 0.05 7.82
N ILE A 109 -2.81 -0.46 9.00
CA ILE A 109 -1.83 -1.53 9.18
C ILE A 109 -2.51 -2.64 9.97
N SER A 110 -2.76 -3.78 9.32
CA SER A 110 -3.40 -4.91 9.99
C SER A 110 -2.37 -5.76 10.74
N VAL A 111 -2.58 -5.97 12.05
CA VAL A 111 -1.83 -6.94 12.88
C VAL A 111 -1.85 -8.35 12.29
N LYS A 112 -3.01 -8.74 11.75
CA LYS A 112 -3.21 -10.05 11.08
C LYS A 112 -2.66 -10.11 9.67
N LYS A 113 -2.07 -9.00 9.16
CA LYS A 113 -1.64 -8.86 7.77
C LYS A 113 -2.74 -9.26 6.78
N ASN A 114 -3.97 -8.88 7.09
CA ASN A 114 -5.13 -9.10 6.24
C ASN A 114 -5.89 -7.78 6.17
N CYS A 115 -5.75 -7.08 5.05
CA CYS A 115 -6.38 -5.79 4.85
C CYS A 115 -7.90 -5.89 4.70
N SER A 116 -8.49 -7.08 4.59
CA SER A 116 -9.95 -7.23 4.63
C SER A 116 -10.50 -7.29 6.06
N GLU A 117 -9.62 -7.42 7.06
CA GLU A 117 -9.92 -7.48 8.49
C GLU A 117 -9.34 -6.27 9.25
N VAL A 118 -9.22 -5.11 8.58
CA VAL A 118 -8.81 -3.89 9.27
C VAL A 118 -9.83 -3.56 10.37
N GLN A 119 -9.35 -3.37 11.59
CA GLN A 119 -10.12 -2.76 12.68
C GLN A 119 -9.93 -1.25 12.68
#